data_AF-A0A744CLK9-F1
#
_entry.id   AF-A0A744CLK9-F1
#
_cell.length_a   1.000
_cell.length_b   1.000
_cell.length_c   1.000
_cell.angle_alpha   90.00
_cell.angle_beta   90.00
_cell.angle_gamma   90.00
#
_symmetry.space_group_name_H-M   'P 1'
#
loop_
_entity.id
_entity.type
_entity.pdbx_description
1 polymer ?
#
loop_
_entity_poly.entity_id
_entity_poly.type
_entity_poly.pdbx_seq_one_letter_code
_entity_poly.pdbx_strand_id
1 'polypeptide(L)'
;GRRWDGGKASKDRLTPVLTVANAGLLPDSFFWTDADNNDVPVTAEDLAALDTAMTQAMVIQGVKIHERQRQMKKDIGELTKVSDILNYSVGWPEGS
;
A
#
# COMPACT_ATOMS: atom_id res chain seq x y z
N GLY A 1 13.04 11.99 6.31
CA GLY A 1 11.65 11.62 6.60
C GLY A 1 11.61 10.20 7.16
N ARG A 2 10.49 9.77 7.76
CA ARG A 2 10.28 8.38 8.23
C ARG A 2 9.56 7.55 7.19
N ARG A 3 9.69 6.22 7.27
CA ARG A 3 8.99 5.26 6.43
C ARG A 3 7.88 4.59 7.23
N TRP A 4 6.72 4.40 6.62
CA TRP A 4 5.57 3.79 7.27
C TRP A 4 5.04 2.65 6.41
N ASP A 5 4.52 1.61 7.06
CA ASP A 5 3.86 0.51 6.35
C ASP A 5 2.54 1.01 5.76
N GLY A 6 2.50 1.11 4.43
CA GLY A 6 1.33 1.59 3.66
C GLY A 6 0.32 0.51 3.26
N GLY A 7 0.53 -0.74 3.68
CA GLY A 7 -0.27 -1.88 3.21
C GLY A 7 -1.62 -2.01 3.90
N LYS A 8 -2.51 -2.82 3.29
CA LYS A 8 -3.87 -3.12 3.82
C LYS A 8 -3.85 -3.55 5.29
N ALA A 9 -2.92 -4.43 5.66
CA ALA A 9 -2.79 -4.90 7.05
C ALA A 9 -2.46 -3.78 8.04
N SER A 10 -1.63 -2.82 7.64
CA SER A 10 -1.31 -1.64 8.47
C SER A 10 -2.52 -0.74 8.63
N LYS A 11 -3.24 -0.46 7.52
CA LYS A 11 -4.48 0.32 7.53
C LYS A 11 -5.57 -0.33 8.40
N ASP A 12 -5.68 -1.66 8.38
CA ASP A 12 -6.66 -2.39 9.19
C ASP A 12 -6.35 -2.29 10.69
N ARG A 13 -5.06 -2.33 11.06
CA ARG A 13 -4.61 -2.09 12.43
C ARG A 13 -4.84 -0.64 12.87
N LEU A 14 -4.73 0.31 11.94
CA LEU A 14 -4.88 1.74 12.21
C LEU A 14 -6.35 2.15 12.46
N THR A 15 -7.30 1.43 11.84
CA THR A 15 -8.73 1.74 11.91
C THR A 15 -9.30 1.84 13.34
N PRO A 16 -9.12 0.85 14.23
CA PRO A 16 -9.59 0.98 15.62
C PRO A 16 -8.83 2.06 16.39
N VAL A 17 -7.55 2.29 16.09
CA VAL A 17 -6.75 3.35 16.74
C VAL A 17 -7.31 4.74 16.40
N LEU A 18 -7.67 4.98 15.13
CA LEU A 18 -8.32 6.22 14.73
C LEU A 18 -9.66 6.44 15.44
N THR A 19 -10.43 5.38 15.68
CA THR A 19 -11.71 5.49 16.40
C THR A 19 -11.48 6.00 17.83
N VAL A 20 -10.47 5.46 18.52
CA VAL A 20 -10.08 5.89 19.87
C VAL A 20 -9.50 7.31 19.86
N ALA A 21 -8.64 7.62 18.89
CA ALA A 21 -8.03 8.94 18.73
C ALA A 21 -9.07 10.04 18.47
N ASN A 22 -10.06 9.77 17.60
CA ASN A 22 -11.15 10.69 17.29
C ASN A 22 -12.08 10.94 18.49
N ALA A 23 -12.17 9.99 19.41
CA ALA A 23 -12.89 10.15 20.67
C ALA A 23 -12.08 10.93 21.73
N GLY A 24 -10.83 11.28 21.46
CA GLY A 24 -9.93 11.92 22.44
C GLY A 24 -9.52 10.98 23.57
N LEU A 25 -9.59 9.66 23.35
CA LEU A 25 -9.34 8.63 24.36
C LEU A 25 -8.02 7.89 24.14
N LEU A 26 -7.15 8.43 23.29
CA LEU A 26 -5.83 7.84 23.03
C LEU A 26 -4.92 8.08 24.26
N PRO A 27 -4.24 7.05 24.79
CA PRO A 27 -3.30 7.26 25.89
C PRO A 27 -2.15 8.20 25.51
N ASP A 28 -1.69 9.04 26.45
CA ASP A 28 -0.55 9.93 26.23
C ASP A 28 0.75 9.18 25.88
N SER A 29 0.87 7.92 26.31
CA SER A 29 2.00 7.04 26.01
C SER A 29 1.84 6.23 24.72
N PHE A 30 0.82 6.53 23.91
CA PHE A 30 0.57 5.81 22.66
C PHE A 30 1.65 6.08 21.62
N PHE A 31 1.98 5.05 20.85
CA PHE A 31 2.93 5.13 19.74
C PHE A 31 2.43 4.30 18.56
N TRP A 32 2.94 4.61 17.37
CA TRP A 32 2.83 3.78 16.19
C TRP A 32 4.21 3.30 15.77
N THR A 33 4.33 2.02 15.41
CA THR A 33 5.60 1.45 14.96
C THR A 33 5.80 1.79 13.48
N ASP A 34 6.95 2.39 13.15
CA ASP A 34 7.32 2.71 11.77
C ASP A 34 7.82 1.48 11.00
N ALA A 35 8.05 1.63 9.69
CA ALA A 35 8.42 0.49 8.82
C ALA A 35 9.80 -0.12 9.17
N ASP A 36 10.60 0.59 9.98
CA ASP A 36 11.92 0.16 10.42
C ASP A 36 11.86 -0.41 11.87
N ASN A 37 10.66 -0.68 12.38
CA ASN A 37 10.35 -1.20 13.73
C ASN A 37 10.72 -0.27 14.89
N ASN A 38 10.64 1.05 14.69
CA ASN A 38 10.81 2.02 15.78
C ASN A 38 9.45 2.45 16.33
N ASP A 39 9.31 2.49 17.65
CA ASP A 39 8.13 3.01 18.31
C ASP A 39 8.16 4.55 18.27
N VAL A 40 7.16 5.13 17.60
CA VAL A 40 7.10 6.57 17.36
C VAL A 40 5.90 7.16 18.09
N PRO A 41 6.11 8.10 19.02
CA PRO A 41 5.01 8.89 19.57
C PRO A 41 4.28 9.61 18.44
N VAL A 42 2.97 9.47 18.38
CA VAL A 42 2.12 10.04 17.33
C VAL A 42 0.88 10.68 17.94
N THR A 43 0.48 11.80 17.37
CA THR A 43 -0.76 12.49 17.71
C THR A 43 -1.95 11.91 16.94
N ALA A 44 -3.17 12.29 17.33
CA ALA A 44 -4.37 11.98 16.53
C ALA A 44 -4.27 12.54 15.09
N GLU A 45 -3.65 13.71 14.93
CA GLU A 45 -3.42 14.33 13.61
C GLU A 45 -2.42 13.50 12.78
N ASP A 46 -1.32 13.04 13.38
CA ASP A 46 -0.36 12.15 12.72
C ASP A 46 -1.02 10.86 12.24
N LEU A 47 -1.89 10.27 13.07
CA LEU A 47 -2.63 9.04 12.72
C LEU A 47 -3.60 9.28 11.55
N ALA A 48 -4.27 10.43 11.50
CA ALA A 48 -5.15 10.79 10.39
C ALA A 48 -4.36 11.04 9.09
N ALA A 49 -3.19 11.68 9.19
CA ALA A 49 -2.28 11.87 8.07
C ALA A 49 -1.73 10.53 7.56
N LEU A 50 -1.38 9.62 8.47
CA LEU A 50 -0.98 8.25 8.14
C LEU A 50 -2.09 7.52 7.38
N ASP A 51 -3.33 7.55 7.87
CA ASP A 51 -4.45 6.88 7.20
C ASP A 51 -4.68 7.39 5.78
N THR A 52 -4.60 8.71 5.61
CA THR A 52 -4.71 9.35 4.29
C THR A 52 -3.58 8.88 3.37
N ALA A 53 -2.33 8.90 3.84
CA ALA A 53 -1.17 8.48 3.06
C ALA A 53 -1.22 6.99 2.70
N MET A 54 -1.61 6.11 3.63
CA MET A 54 -1.78 4.68 3.39
C MET A 54 -2.88 4.44 2.35
N THR A 55 -4.02 5.12 2.48
CA THR A 55 -5.13 5.02 1.52
C THR A 55 -4.71 5.46 0.12
N GLN A 56 -4.03 6.60 0.02
CA GLN A 56 -3.51 7.11 -1.24
C GLN A 56 -2.51 6.13 -1.87
N ALA A 57 -1.57 5.60 -1.09
CA ALA A 57 -0.60 4.63 -1.56
C ALA A 57 -1.28 3.35 -2.10
N MET A 58 -2.28 2.84 -1.39
CA MET A 58 -3.06 1.69 -1.82
C MET A 58 -3.83 1.96 -3.13
N VAL A 59 -4.44 3.14 -3.27
CA VAL A 59 -5.15 3.52 -4.51
C VAL A 59 -4.17 3.62 -5.68
N ILE A 60 -3.03 4.31 -5.50
CA ILE A 60 -2.00 4.42 -6.55
C ILE A 60 -1.51 3.04 -6.96
N GLN A 61 -1.23 2.16 -6.00
CA GLN A 61 -0.79 0.81 -6.30
C GLN A 61 -1.88 -0.01 -7.01
N GLY A 62 -3.15 0.16 -6.61
CA GLY A 62 -4.29 -0.47 -7.28
C GLY A 62 -4.42 -0.03 -8.76
N VAL A 63 -4.23 1.25 -9.04
CA VAL A 63 -4.21 1.78 -10.41
C VAL A 63 -3.08 1.16 -11.23
N LYS A 64 -1.85 1.13 -10.69
CA LYS A 64 -0.70 0.49 -11.35
C LYS A 64 -0.97 -0.98 -11.67
N ILE A 65 -1.50 -1.74 -10.70
CA ILE A 65 -1.83 -3.16 -10.87
C ILE A 65 -2.84 -3.32 -12.01
N HIS A 66 -3.90 -2.51 -12.00
CA HIS A 66 -4.92 -2.55 -13.03
C HIS A 66 -4.37 -2.21 -14.43
N GLU A 67 -3.53 -1.19 -14.54
CA GLU A 67 -2.87 -0.83 -15.79
C GLU A 67 -1.99 -1.97 -16.31
N ARG A 68 -1.16 -2.56 -15.45
CA ARG A 68 -0.32 -3.70 -15.84
C ARG A 68 -1.16 -4.90 -16.26
N GLN A 69 -2.23 -5.22 -15.54
CA GLN A 69 -3.15 -6.29 -15.93
C GLN A 69 -3.78 -6.06 -17.31
N ARG A 70 -4.14 -4.82 -17.64
CA ARG A 70 -4.65 -4.48 -18.99
C ARG A 70 -3.59 -4.63 -20.06
N GLN A 71 -2.36 -4.16 -19.80
CA GLN A 71 -1.26 -4.35 -20.73
C GLN A 71 -1.00 -5.85 -20.97
N MET A 72 -0.94 -6.66 -19.91
CA MET A 72 -0.77 -8.12 -20.03
C MET A 72 -1.86 -8.76 -20.89
N LYS A 73 -3.12 -8.38 -20.66
CA LYS A 73 -4.25 -8.90 -21.44
C LYS A 73 -4.10 -8.55 -22.93
N LYS A 74 -3.63 -7.35 -23.25
CA LYS A 74 -3.35 -6.94 -24.62
C LYS A 74 -2.19 -7.75 -25.22
N ASP A 75 -1.05 -7.80 -24.53
CA ASP A 75 0.15 -8.51 -24.99
C ASP A 75 -0.19 -9.97 -25.35
N ILE A 76 -0.85 -10.68 -24.43
CA ILE A 76 -1.25 -12.08 -24.59
C ILE A 76 -2.20 -12.26 -25.78
N GLY A 77 -3.12 -11.31 -26.00
CA GLY A 77 -4.05 -11.34 -27.13
C GLY A 77 -3.39 -11.19 -28.50
N GLU A 78 -2.16 -10.68 -28.55
CA GLU A 78 -1.38 -10.47 -29.78
C GLU A 78 -0.42 -11.63 -30.07
N LEU A 79 -0.22 -12.58 -29.14
CA LEU A 79 0.68 -13.71 -29.31
C LEU A 79 0.10 -14.76 -30.27
N THR A 80 0.87 -15.11 -31.30
CA THR A 80 0.44 -16.07 -32.34
C THR A 80 1.37 -17.28 -32.50
N LYS A 81 2.58 -17.24 -31.92
CA LYS A 81 3.55 -18.34 -31.99
C LYS A 81 3.75 -18.97 -30.62
N VAL A 82 3.90 -20.30 -30.60
CA VAL A 82 4.17 -21.07 -29.38
C VAL A 82 5.43 -20.57 -28.66
N SER A 83 6.47 -20.20 -29.41
CA SER A 83 7.69 -19.61 -28.85
C SER A 83 7.42 -18.35 -28.05
N ASP A 84 6.54 -17.48 -28.52
CA ASP A 84 6.29 -16.18 -27.92
C ASP A 84 5.45 -16.34 -26.63
N ILE A 85 4.56 -17.33 -26.62
CA ILE A 85 3.80 -17.75 -25.42
C ILE A 85 4.76 -18.27 -24.34
N LEU A 86 5.68 -19.16 -24.69
CA LEU A 86 6.64 -19.74 -23.74
C LEU A 86 7.62 -18.69 -23.17
N ASN A 87 7.90 -17.64 -23.93
CA ASN A 87 8.82 -16.58 -23.54
C ASN A 87 8.14 -15.37 -22.86
N TYR A 88 6.81 -15.37 -22.71
CA TYR A 88 6.10 -14.24 -22.12
C TYR A 88 6.35 -14.13 -20.61
N SER A 89 6.86 -12.98 -20.17
CA SER A 89 7.11 -12.72 -18.74
C SER A 89 5.86 -12.22 -18.02
N VAL A 90 5.40 -13.00 -17.05
CA VAL A 90 4.26 -12.67 -16.18
C VAL A 90 4.72 -11.78 -15.03
N GLY A 91 3.88 -10.83 -14.63
CA GLY A 91 4.18 -9.92 -13.51
C GLY A 91 4.76 -8.60 -13.99
N TRP A 92 5.61 -7.98 -13.16
CA TRP A 92 6.17 -6.65 -13.42
C TRP A 92 7.43 -6.74 -14.31
N PRO A 93 7.60 -5.83 -15.29
CA PRO A 93 8.86 -5.73 -16.03
C PRO A 93 10.04 -5.47 -15.08
N GLU A 94 11.23 -5.98 -15.41
CA GLU A 94 12.44 -5.65 -14.66
C GLU A 94 12.67 -4.12 -14.68
N GLY A 95 12.86 -3.53 -13.51
CA GLY A 95 13.11 -2.09 -13.36
C GLY A 95 11.87 -1.17 -13.35
N SER A 96 10.66 -1.74 -13.22
CA SER A 96 9.40 -0.99 -13.08
C SER A 96 9.04 -0.57 -11.65
#